data_AF-A0A3D0ERW4-F1
#
_entry.id   AF-A0A3D0ERW4-F1
#
_cell.length_a   1.000
_cell.length_b   1.000
_cell.length_c   1.000
_cell.angle_alpha   90.00
_cell.angle_beta   90.00
_cell.angle_gamma   90.00
#
_symmetry.space_group_name_H-M   'P 1'
#
loop_
_entity.id
_entity.type
_entity.pdbx_description
1 polymer ?
#
loop_
_entity_poly.entity_id
_entity_poly.type
_entity_poly.pdbx_seq_one_letter_code
_entity_poly.pdbx_strand_id
1 'polypeptide(L)'
;MKIFFGLKKHVLLCSLVAAWAITPLASADEMNVDSALKLLLEDVEIQRYLRERQVDQLKSGSYRVQVGDTLDEIIELIMSESGVKKSFIRQAFVQANPSAFRSGNPNWLIAGREIRVPTADDVLALIFVTPPKSINESTKNWVKYP
;
A
#
# COMPACT_ATOMS: atom_id res chain seq x y z
N MET A 1 37.65 28.48 -70.57
CA MET A 1 37.07 29.27 -71.67
C MET A 1 35.55 29.04 -71.67
N LYS A 2 34.73 30.11 -71.46
CA LYS A 2 33.27 30.26 -71.69
C LYS A 2 32.33 29.31 -70.90
N ILE A 3 31.76 29.68 -69.74
CA ILE A 3 30.53 30.48 -69.47
C ILE A 3 29.33 30.10 -70.35
N PHE A 4 28.18 29.72 -69.75
CA PHE A 4 26.87 30.33 -70.04
C PHE A 4 25.82 30.06 -68.94
N PHE A 5 25.20 31.16 -68.52
CA PHE A 5 24.08 31.32 -67.58
C PHE A 5 22.74 30.82 -68.18
N GLY A 6 21.80 30.43 -67.32
CA GLY A 6 20.43 30.08 -67.70
C GLY A 6 19.41 30.35 -66.60
N LEU A 7 19.20 31.63 -66.29
CA LEU A 7 18.24 32.19 -65.34
C LEU A 7 16.80 32.13 -65.90
N LYS A 8 15.83 31.59 -65.15
CA LYS A 8 14.42 31.95 -65.37
C LYS A 8 13.49 31.72 -64.16
N LYS A 9 13.13 32.85 -63.51
CA LYS A 9 11.78 33.29 -63.06
C LYS A 9 11.10 32.40 -62.01
N HIS A 10 10.84 32.86 -60.78
CA HIS A 10 9.81 33.85 -60.46
C HIS A 10 10.13 34.67 -59.21
N VAL A 11 9.60 35.88 -59.19
CA VAL A 11 9.92 37.04 -58.35
C VAL A 11 8.72 37.35 -57.45
N LEU A 12 9.00 37.60 -56.16
CA LEU A 12 8.26 38.37 -55.14
C LEU A 12 6.89 37.89 -54.63
N LEU A 13 6.75 37.78 -53.29
CA LEU A 13 5.99 38.76 -52.48
C LEU A 13 6.08 38.50 -50.95
N CYS A 14 6.17 39.60 -50.19
CA CYS A 14 5.67 39.83 -48.81
C CYS A 14 6.22 38.98 -47.65
N SER A 15 7.14 39.48 -46.82
CA SER A 15 6.97 40.46 -45.72
C SER A 15 6.76 39.79 -44.36
N LEU A 16 7.34 40.44 -43.34
CA LEU A 16 6.90 40.46 -41.95
C LEU A 16 7.55 39.43 -40.99
N VAL A 17 8.48 39.95 -40.20
CA VAL A 17 8.53 39.83 -38.73
C VAL A 17 8.30 38.43 -38.15
N ALA A 18 9.38 37.82 -37.69
CA ALA A 18 9.65 37.65 -36.26
C ALA A 18 10.81 36.69 -36.12
N ALA A 19 11.83 37.09 -35.37
CA ALA A 19 12.80 36.18 -34.80
C ALA A 19 12.05 35.11 -33.98
N TRP A 20 11.90 33.91 -34.54
CA TRP A 20 11.56 32.73 -33.74
C TRP A 20 12.86 32.18 -33.16
N ALA A 21 13.54 33.01 -32.36
CA ALA A 21 14.29 32.48 -31.23
C ALA A 21 13.25 32.11 -30.17
N ILE A 22 12.54 31.00 -30.40
CA ILE A 22 11.89 30.30 -29.29
C ILE A 22 13.01 29.52 -28.62
N THR A 23 13.86 30.24 -27.90
CA THR A 23 14.52 29.67 -26.73
C THR A 23 13.39 29.18 -25.82
N PRO A 24 13.36 27.91 -25.41
CA PRO A 24 12.56 27.55 -24.26
C PRO A 24 13.17 28.29 -23.06
N LEU A 25 12.58 29.42 -22.66
CA LEU A 25 12.80 29.97 -21.32
C LEU A 25 11.94 29.15 -20.36
N ALA A 26 12.30 27.88 -20.20
CA ALA A 26 11.86 27.05 -19.09
C ALA A 26 13.05 26.88 -18.17
N SER A 27 13.32 27.92 -17.39
CA SER A 27 14.11 27.81 -16.17
C SER A 27 13.20 28.22 -15.02
N ALA A 28 12.12 27.46 -14.85
CA ALA A 28 11.34 27.46 -13.63
C ALA A 28 11.95 26.36 -12.76
N ASP A 29 12.88 26.76 -11.89
CA ASP A 29 13.13 26.22 -10.54
C ASP A 29 12.50 24.85 -10.18
N GLU A 30 12.78 23.79 -10.94
CA GLU A 30 12.32 22.43 -10.63
C GLU A 30 13.03 21.85 -9.39
N MET A 31 14.03 22.56 -8.86
CA MET A 31 14.98 22.04 -7.87
C MET A 31 14.47 22.04 -6.43
N ASN A 32 13.19 22.33 -6.17
CA ASN A 32 12.67 22.32 -4.79
C ASN A 32 11.25 21.75 -4.60
N VAL A 33 10.55 21.30 -5.65
CA VAL A 33 9.19 20.75 -5.46
C VAL A 33 9.27 19.41 -4.71
N ASP A 34 10.18 18.53 -5.13
CA ASP A 34 10.39 17.23 -4.48
C ASP A 34 10.91 17.39 -3.05
N SER A 35 11.78 18.37 -2.82
CA SER A 35 12.33 18.69 -1.49
C SER A 35 11.27 19.29 -0.57
N ALA A 36 10.42 20.18 -1.07
CA ALA A 36 9.28 20.73 -0.33
C ALA A 36 8.23 19.65 -0.02
N LEU A 37 7.95 18.75 -0.98
CA LEU A 37 7.05 17.62 -0.77
C LEU A 37 7.64 16.64 0.26
N LYS A 38 8.95 16.38 0.19
CA LYS A 38 9.63 15.52 1.14
C LYS A 38 9.59 16.11 2.55
N LEU A 39 9.88 17.40 2.72
CA LEU A 39 9.77 18.10 4.00
C LEU A 39 8.35 18.05 4.58
N LEU A 40 7.34 18.17 3.73
CA LEU A 40 5.94 18.04 4.14
C LEU A 40 5.61 16.61 4.55
N LEU A 41 6.02 15.61 3.77
CA LEU A 41 5.77 14.20 4.09
C LEU A 41 6.58 13.70 5.29
N GLU A 42 7.71 14.33 5.59
CA GLU A 42 8.55 14.02 6.76
C GLU A 42 7.94 14.53 8.07
N ASP A 43 6.89 15.37 8.00
CA ASP A 43 6.13 15.79 9.17
C ASP A 43 5.47 14.59 9.87
N VAL A 44 5.74 14.47 11.18
CA VAL A 44 5.30 13.35 12.02
C VAL A 44 3.77 13.26 12.07
N GLU A 45 3.09 14.40 11.99
CA GLU A 45 1.64 14.47 12.04
C GLU A 45 0.97 13.82 10.81
N ILE A 46 1.55 14.01 9.62
CA ILE A 46 1.08 13.39 8.39
C ILE A 46 1.31 11.88 8.42
N GLN A 47 2.48 11.44 8.89
CA GLN A 47 2.77 10.03 9.06
C GLN A 47 1.81 9.35 10.04
N ARG A 48 1.47 10.03 11.14
CA ARG A 48 0.46 9.56 12.10
C ARG A 48 -0.90 9.40 11.45
N TYR A 49 -1.37 10.41 10.71
CA TYR A 49 -2.65 10.37 10.01
C TYR A 49 -2.73 9.24 8.97
N LEU A 50 -1.68 9.04 8.17
CA LEU A 50 -1.62 7.96 7.18
C LEU A 50 -1.69 6.58 7.85
N ARG A 51 -0.99 6.41 8.98
CA ARG A 51 -1.03 5.18 9.77
C ARG A 51 -2.41 4.92 10.37
N GLU A 52 -3.06 5.95 10.93
CA GLU A 52 -4.42 5.83 11.48
C GLU A 52 -5.42 5.39 10.40
N ARG A 53 -5.34 5.99 9.20
CA ARG A 53 -6.15 5.58 8.05
C ARG A 53 -5.90 4.14 7.62
N GLN A 54 -4.65 3.67 7.67
CA GLN A 54 -4.32 2.26 7.41
C GLN A 54 -4.92 1.34 8.48
N VAL A 55 -4.83 1.71 9.76
CA VAL A 55 -5.41 0.95 10.88
C VAL A 55 -6.93 0.87 10.75
N ASP A 56 -7.60 1.95 10.36
CA ASP A 56 -9.05 1.94 10.14
C ASP A 56 -9.45 1.00 9.00
N GLN A 57 -8.67 0.95 7.91
CA GLN A 57 -8.88 -0.04 6.84
C GLN A 57 -8.69 -1.46 7.36
N LEU A 58 -7.64 -1.71 8.16
CA LEU A 58 -7.41 -3.00 8.79
C LEU A 58 -8.56 -3.42 9.71
N LYS A 59 -9.13 -2.49 10.48
CA LYS A 59 -10.30 -2.73 11.34
C LYS A 59 -11.59 -2.97 10.55
N SER A 60 -11.66 -2.51 9.30
CA SER A 60 -12.81 -2.78 8.41
C SER A 60 -12.88 -4.24 7.95
N GLY A 61 -11.86 -5.05 8.27
CA GLY A 61 -11.81 -6.50 8.04
C GLY A 61 -11.09 -6.91 6.75
N SER A 62 -10.77 -5.96 5.88
CA SER A 62 -10.05 -6.16 4.61
C SER A 62 -8.93 -5.13 4.45
N TYR A 63 -7.74 -5.57 4.08
CA TYR A 63 -6.56 -4.71 3.86
C TYR A 63 -5.87 -5.06 2.55
N ARG A 64 -5.48 -4.04 1.78
CA ARG A 64 -4.66 -4.21 0.59
C ARG A 64 -3.19 -4.08 0.95
N VAL A 65 -2.46 -5.17 0.81
CA VAL A 65 -1.01 -5.22 1.07
C VAL A 65 -0.28 -4.24 0.16
N GLN A 66 0.54 -3.38 0.73
CA GLN A 66 1.38 -2.45 -0.02
C GLN A 66 2.78 -3.03 -0.27
N VAL A 67 3.51 -2.40 -1.18
CA VAL A 67 4.91 -2.77 -1.45
C VAL A 67 5.75 -2.40 -0.24
N GLY A 68 6.47 -3.37 0.32
CA GLY A 68 7.29 -3.19 1.51
C GLY A 68 6.64 -3.63 2.82
N ASP A 69 5.32 -3.87 2.82
CA ASP A 69 4.62 -4.38 4.00
C ASP A 69 5.10 -5.78 4.39
N THR A 70 5.25 -5.99 5.70
CA THR A 70 5.46 -7.32 6.27
C THR A 70 4.25 -7.78 7.07
N LEU A 71 4.06 -9.09 7.15
CA LEU A 71 3.00 -9.66 7.97
C LEU A 71 3.13 -9.27 9.45
N ASP A 72 4.35 -9.20 9.98
CA ASP A 72 4.60 -8.87 11.39
C ASP A 72 4.30 -7.40 11.71
N GLU A 73 4.62 -6.47 10.81
CA GLU A 73 4.22 -5.06 10.96
C GLU A 73 2.70 -4.92 10.93
N ILE A 74 2.04 -5.60 9.99
CA ILE A 74 0.57 -5.61 9.92
C ILE A 74 0.00 -6.14 11.23
N ILE A 75 0.48 -7.29 11.72
CA ILE A 75 0.02 -7.89 12.99
C ILE A 75 0.23 -6.93 14.17
N GLU A 76 1.38 -6.25 14.24
CA GLU A 76 1.66 -5.28 15.31
C GLU A 76 0.67 -4.10 15.29
N LEU A 77 0.32 -3.61 14.09
CA LEU A 77 -0.62 -2.51 13.93
C LEU A 77 -2.05 -2.86 14.39
N ILE A 78 -2.47 -4.12 14.25
CA ILE A 78 -3.86 -4.52 14.49
C ILE A 78 -4.09 -5.30 15.78
N MET A 79 -3.09 -6.07 16.22
CA MET A 79 -3.21 -7.11 17.24
C MET A 79 -2.04 -7.04 18.24
N SER A 80 -1.37 -5.89 18.34
CA SER A 80 -0.33 -5.64 19.36
C SER A 80 -0.82 -5.92 20.78
N GLU A 81 -2.08 -5.59 21.08
CA GLU A 81 -2.68 -5.83 22.41
C GLU A 81 -3.27 -7.24 22.57
N SER A 82 -3.17 -8.10 21.57
CA SER A 82 -3.68 -9.46 21.70
C SER A 82 -2.79 -10.29 22.63
N GLY A 83 -3.40 -10.95 23.63
CA GLY A 83 -2.70 -11.90 24.50
C GLY A 83 -2.31 -13.22 23.82
N VAL A 84 -2.50 -13.32 22.50
CA VAL A 84 -2.23 -14.52 21.69
C VAL A 84 -0.79 -14.48 21.18
N LYS A 85 -0.10 -15.63 21.18
CA LYS A 85 1.26 -15.68 20.62
C LYS A 85 1.24 -15.34 19.13
N LYS A 86 2.14 -14.44 18.71
CA LYS A 86 2.29 -14.00 17.31
C LYS A 86 2.38 -15.15 16.30
N SER A 87 2.99 -16.29 16.67
CA SER A 87 3.07 -17.47 15.81
C SER A 87 1.71 -18.01 15.38
N PHE A 88 0.73 -18.05 16.29
CA PHE A 88 -0.63 -18.51 15.97
C PHE A 88 -1.37 -17.50 15.10
N ILE A 89 -1.18 -16.21 15.38
CA ILE A 89 -1.77 -15.13 14.58
C ILE A 89 -1.26 -15.23 13.13
N ARG A 90 0.06 -15.39 12.93
CA ARG A 90 0.62 -15.62 11.58
C ARG A 90 -0.02 -16.80 10.88
N GLN A 91 -0.15 -17.93 11.58
CA GLN A 91 -0.75 -19.14 11.02
C GLN A 91 -2.22 -18.89 10.62
N ALA A 92 -2.97 -18.15 11.45
CA ALA A 92 -4.37 -17.79 11.18
C ALA A 92 -4.46 -16.90 9.94
N PHE A 93 -3.55 -15.94 9.79
CA PHE A 93 -3.46 -15.11 8.60
C PHE A 93 -3.19 -15.92 7.33
N VAL A 94 -2.24 -16.86 7.38
CA VAL A 94 -1.92 -17.73 6.24
C VAL A 94 -3.09 -18.64 5.88
N GLN A 95 -3.77 -19.22 6.87
CA GLN A 95 -4.94 -20.07 6.62
C GLN A 95 -6.15 -19.29 6.10
N ALA A 96 -6.40 -18.09 6.61
CA ALA A 96 -7.47 -17.24 6.15
C ALA A 96 -7.21 -16.67 4.74
N ASN A 97 -5.92 -16.51 4.36
CA ASN A 97 -5.52 -15.83 3.12
C ASN A 97 -4.48 -16.61 2.30
N PRO A 98 -4.73 -17.89 1.93
CA PRO A 98 -3.71 -18.73 1.27
C PRO A 98 -3.22 -18.12 -0.05
N SER A 99 -4.06 -17.33 -0.70
CA SER A 99 -3.76 -16.71 -1.98
C SER A 99 -2.80 -15.50 -1.88
N ALA A 100 -2.66 -14.91 -0.69
CA ALA A 100 -1.80 -13.75 -0.45
C ALA A 100 -0.36 -14.11 -0.08
N PHE A 101 -0.09 -15.39 0.21
CA PHE A 101 1.22 -15.87 0.61
C PHE A 101 1.84 -16.76 -0.46
N ARG A 102 3.11 -16.53 -0.78
CA ARG A 102 3.84 -17.41 -1.69
C ARG A 102 4.12 -18.75 -1.00
N SER A 103 3.60 -19.84 -1.56
CA SER A 103 3.78 -21.20 -1.04
C SER A 103 3.34 -21.38 0.42
N GLY A 104 2.40 -20.56 0.91
CA GLY A 104 1.99 -20.58 2.31
C GLY A 104 3.06 -20.13 3.31
N ASN A 105 4.16 -19.52 2.85
CA ASN A 105 5.20 -19.00 3.73
C ASN A 105 4.76 -17.65 4.34
N PRO A 106 4.61 -17.53 5.67
CA PRO A 106 4.20 -16.29 6.33
C PRO A 106 5.13 -15.10 6.05
N ASN A 107 6.40 -15.37 5.75
CA ASN A 107 7.40 -14.34 5.48
C ASN A 107 7.35 -13.82 4.04
N TRP A 108 6.55 -14.44 3.16
CA TRP A 108 6.42 -14.04 1.75
C TRP A 108 5.00 -13.59 1.45
N LEU A 109 4.70 -12.37 1.90
CA LEU A 109 3.45 -11.68 1.61
C LEU A 109 3.53 -11.01 0.22
N ILE A 110 2.51 -11.23 -0.61
CA ILE A 110 2.46 -10.72 -1.98
C ILE A 110 1.78 -9.33 -1.97
N ALA A 111 2.50 -8.31 -2.42
CA ALA A 111 1.98 -6.95 -2.55
C ALA A 111 0.79 -6.86 -3.53
N GLY A 112 -0.10 -5.91 -3.28
CA GLY A 112 -1.31 -5.65 -4.06
C GLY A 112 -2.47 -6.62 -3.81
N ARG A 113 -2.24 -7.70 -3.04
CA ARG A 113 -3.29 -8.64 -2.64
C ARG A 113 -4.12 -8.06 -1.52
N GLU A 114 -5.40 -8.39 -1.56
CA GLU A 114 -6.32 -8.09 -0.47
C GLU A 114 -6.30 -9.25 0.52
N ILE A 115 -6.05 -8.93 1.79
CA ILE A 115 -6.03 -9.86 2.91
C ILE A 115 -7.19 -9.55 3.86
N ARG A 116 -7.87 -10.59 4.31
CA ARG A 116 -8.86 -10.54 5.38
C ARG A 116 -8.16 -10.65 6.72
N VAL A 117 -8.57 -9.83 7.69
CA VAL A 117 -8.10 -9.95 9.07
C VAL A 117 -8.79 -11.15 9.74
N PRO A 118 -8.03 -12.10 10.33
CA PRO A 118 -8.62 -13.26 11.00
C PRO A 118 -9.36 -12.85 12.27
N THR A 119 -10.46 -13.54 12.55
CA THR A 119 -11.28 -13.34 13.75
C THR A 119 -10.81 -14.26 14.88
N ALA A 120 -11.33 -14.08 16.10
CA ALA A 120 -11.04 -14.97 17.23
C ALA A 120 -11.31 -16.45 16.89
N ASP A 121 -12.37 -16.74 16.13
CA ASP A 121 -12.71 -18.10 15.70
C ASP A 121 -11.63 -18.74 14.82
N ASP A 122 -11.01 -17.97 13.93
CA ASP A 122 -9.92 -18.46 13.05
C ASP A 122 -8.69 -18.87 13.88
N VAL A 123 -8.40 -18.12 14.94
CA VAL A 123 -7.32 -18.45 15.88
C VAL A 123 -7.69 -19.68 16.72
N LEU A 124 -8.94 -19.78 17.19
CA LEU A 124 -9.41 -20.92 17.97
C LEU A 124 -9.40 -22.22 17.17
N ALA A 125 -9.73 -22.16 15.87
CA ALA A 125 -9.68 -23.32 14.96
C ALA A 125 -8.27 -23.92 14.83
N LEU A 126 -7.21 -23.14 15.06
CA LEU A 126 -5.83 -23.64 15.08
C LEU A 126 -5.51 -24.44 16.35
N ILE A 127 -6.15 -24.09 17.46
CA ILE A 127 -5.91 -24.69 18.78
C ILE A 127 -6.80 -25.93 18.95
N PHE A 128 -8.02 -25.88 18.45
CA PHE A 128 -9.05 -26.88 18.69
C PHE A 128 -9.48 -27.59 17.40
N VAL A 129 -9.32 -28.92 17.36
CA VAL A 129 -9.80 -29.80 16.26
C VAL A 129 -11.34 -29.86 16.21
N THR A 130 -12.01 -29.49 17.30
CA THR A 130 -13.47 -29.31 17.39
C THR A 130 -13.71 -28.01 18.14
N PRO A 131 -14.49 -27.05 17.60
CA PRO A 131 -14.71 -25.78 18.27
C PRO A 131 -15.27 -26.04 19.67
N PRO A 132 -14.70 -25.44 20.73
CA PRO A 132 -15.16 -25.69 22.08
C PRO A 132 -16.63 -25.30 22.18
N LYS A 133 -17.46 -26.26 22.63
CA LYS A 133 -18.84 -25.99 23.03
C LYS A 133 -18.81 -24.81 24.01
N SER A 134 -19.62 -23.78 23.76
CA SER A 134 -19.53 -22.50 24.45
C SER A 134 -19.37 -22.69 25.97
N ILE A 135 -18.50 -21.90 26.60
CA ILE A 135 -18.17 -22.02 28.04
C ILE A 135 -19.46 -21.99 28.90
N ASN A 136 -20.48 -21.28 28.42
CA ASN A 136 -21.81 -21.16 29.01
C ASN A 136 -22.53 -22.50 29.14
N GLU A 137 -22.39 -23.39 28.16
CA GLU A 137 -23.00 -24.73 28.19
C GLU A 137 -22.25 -25.68 29.12
N SER A 138 -20.93 -25.54 29.19
CA SER A 138 -20.06 -26.32 30.09
C SER A 138 -20.27 -25.95 31.57
N THR A 139 -20.64 -24.69 31.84
CA THR A 139 -20.87 -24.14 33.19
C THR A 139 -22.31 -24.35 33.68
N LYS A 140 -23.21 -24.83 32.82
CA LYS A 140 -24.64 -25.02 33.11
C LYS A 140 -24.90 -25.97 34.28
N ASN A 141 -23.97 -26.89 34.54
CA ASN A 141 -24.07 -27.90 35.59
C ASN A 141 -23.18 -27.62 36.81
N TRP A 142 -22.58 -26.43 36.92
CA TRP A 142 -21.74 -26.12 38.09
C TRP A 142 -22.61 -25.82 39.30
N VAL A 143 -22.30 -26.48 40.42
CA VAL A 143 -22.93 -26.24 41.72
C VAL A 143 -22.50 -24.86 42.20
N LYS A 144 -23.45 -23.94 42.34
CA LYS A 144 -23.22 -22.62 42.91
C LYS A 144 -23.45 -22.68 44.41
N TYR A 145 -22.46 -22.25 45.19
CA TYR A 145 -22.61 -22.04 46.62
C TYR A 145 -23.18 -20.65 46.89
N PRO A 146 -24.05 -20.50 47.91
CA PRO A 146 -24.56 -19.19 48.34
C PRO A 146 -23.46 -18.31 48.94
#